data_AF-A0AAE0V2G4-F1
#
_entry.id   AF-A0AAE0V2G4-F1
#
_cell.length_a   1.000
_cell.length_b   1.000
_cell.length_c   1.000
_cell.angle_alpha   90.00
_cell.angle_beta   90.00
_cell.angle_gamma   90.00
#
_symmetry.space_group_name_H-M   'P 1'
#
loop_
_entity.id
_entity.type
_entity.pdbx_description
1 polymer ?
#
loop_
_entity_poly.entity_id
_entity_poly.type
_entity_poly.pdbx_seq_one_letter_code
_entity_poly.pdbx_strand_id
1 'polypeptide(L)'
;MGQMLALGDIKAILSQTIGKAKMIEIFQNVNLKKEAEGQIYDPRSFGPHRNSIWHSLRDSYPTRADPGRVEKIKMEEDESVAEFVLKLQKAWREEMGGAWDETASSQTLFRMMVKKALPMEVQDQLDTVVGLSTMAWPTFEAKIIHYVELH
;
A
#
# COMPACT_ATOMS: atom_id res chain seq x y z
N MET A 1 29.74 0.62 -15.27
CA MET A 1 29.77 0.58 -13.79
C MET A 1 28.59 1.38 -13.28
N GLY A 2 27.74 0.82 -12.42
CA GLY A 2 26.62 1.57 -11.82
C GLY A 2 27.12 2.46 -10.69
N GLN A 3 26.63 3.69 -10.59
CA GLN A 3 26.87 4.56 -9.44
C GLN A 3 26.13 3.99 -8.22
N MET A 4 26.84 3.77 -7.11
CA MET A 4 26.24 3.36 -5.84
C MET A 4 26.01 4.59 -4.97
N LEU A 5 24.79 4.74 -4.44
CA LEU A 5 24.47 5.82 -3.52
C LEU A 5 25.23 5.67 -2.21
N ALA A 6 25.76 6.78 -1.71
CA ALA A 6 26.42 6.86 -0.42
C ALA A 6 25.47 7.39 0.66
N LEU A 7 25.82 7.20 1.93
CA LEU A 7 25.03 7.73 3.06
C LEU A 7 24.97 9.27 3.02
N GLY A 8 26.03 9.93 2.57
CA GLY A 8 26.07 11.38 2.39
C GLY A 8 25.00 11.89 1.42
N ASP A 9 24.78 11.18 0.31
CA ASP A 9 23.76 11.54 -0.68
C ASP A 9 22.37 11.50 -0.05
N ILE A 10 22.06 10.43 0.69
CA ILE A 10 20.78 10.25 1.37
C ILE A 10 20.60 11.29 2.48
N LYS A 11 21.64 11.58 3.27
CA LYS A 11 21.61 12.64 4.29
C LYS A 11 21.32 14.00 3.68
N ALA A 12 21.96 14.32 2.55
CA ALA A 12 21.74 15.59 1.85
C ALA A 12 20.30 15.70 1.36
N ILE A 13 19.78 14.67 0.68
CA ILE A 13 18.40 14.62 0.20
C ILE A 13 17.42 14.81 1.36
N LEU A 14 17.53 14.00 2.42
CA LEU A 14 16.60 14.07 3.56
C LEU A 14 16.70 15.39 4.32
N SER A 15 17.91 15.94 4.48
CA SER A 15 18.08 17.23 5.14
C SER A 15 17.41 18.37 4.37
N GLN A 16 17.37 18.28 3.03
CA GLN A 16 16.71 19.25 2.17
C GLN A 16 15.18 19.04 2.09
N THR A 17 14.70 17.80 2.12
CA THR A 17 13.26 17.51 1.93
C THR A 17 12.46 17.55 3.21
N ILE A 18 12.98 16.97 4.30
CA ILE A 18 12.27 16.83 5.59
C ILE A 18 12.96 17.59 6.74
N GLY A 19 14.08 18.24 6.46
CA GLY A 19 14.86 19.00 7.44
C GLY A 19 15.89 18.15 8.17
N LYS A 20 17.01 18.79 8.55
CA LYS A 20 18.15 18.14 9.21
C LYS A 20 17.78 17.43 10.51
N ALA A 21 16.93 18.04 11.35
CA ALA A 21 16.53 17.45 12.62
C ALA A 21 15.80 16.12 12.42
N LYS A 22 14.87 16.06 11.46
CA LYS A 22 14.12 14.83 11.17
C LYS A 22 14.98 13.78 10.48
N MET A 23 15.89 14.18 9.59
CA MET A 23 16.90 13.27 9.03
C MET A 23 17.71 12.58 10.13
N ILE A 24 18.17 13.33 11.14
CA ILE A 24 18.91 12.75 12.27
C ILE A 24 18.06 11.75 13.04
N GLU A 25 16.81 12.08 13.35
CA GLU A 25 15.87 11.18 14.02
C GLU A 25 15.68 9.87 13.25
N ILE A 26 15.48 9.95 11.93
CA ILE A 26 15.33 8.78 11.04
C ILE A 26 16.55 7.85 11.13
N PHE A 27 17.76 8.42 11.08
CA PHE A 27 19.00 7.64 11.18
C PHE A 27 19.21 7.07 12.59
N GLN A 28 18.83 7.82 13.64
CA GLN A 28 18.89 7.34 15.02
C GLN A 28 17.97 6.14 15.25
N ASN A 29 16.76 6.15 14.69
CA ASN A 29 15.79 5.06 14.79
C ASN A 29 16.30 3.73 14.21
N VAL A 30 17.30 3.78 13.32
CA VAL A 30 17.93 2.60 12.71
C VAL A 30 19.34 2.33 13.23
N ASN A 31 19.67 2.88 14.42
CA ASN A 31 20.97 2.75 15.09
C ASN A 31 22.16 3.35 14.32
N LEU A 32 21.92 4.36 13.47
CA LEU A 32 22.94 5.05 12.67
C LEU A 32 23.22 6.47 13.19
N LYS A 33 23.20 6.65 14.52
CA LYS A 33 23.40 7.98 15.14
C LYS A 33 24.73 8.62 14.73
N LYS A 34 25.82 7.84 14.69
CA LYS A 34 27.16 8.34 14.36
C LYS A 34 27.22 8.81 12.91
N GLU A 35 26.61 8.05 12.01
CA GLU A 35 26.50 8.33 10.58
C GLU A 35 25.65 9.57 10.31
N ALA A 36 24.58 9.78 11.09
CA ALA A 36 23.72 10.97 10.99
C ALA A 36 24.51 12.27 11.24
N GLU A 37 25.36 12.27 12.26
CA GLU A 37 26.06 13.46 12.75
C GLU A 37 27.44 13.66 12.10
N GLY A 38 28.13 12.56 11.75
CA GLY A 38 29.51 12.59 11.27
C GLY A 38 29.64 12.58 9.74
N GLN A 39 30.35 13.56 9.18
CA GLN A 39 30.68 13.63 7.75
C GLN A 39 31.67 12.54 7.31
N ILE A 40 32.49 12.03 8.23
CA ILE A 40 33.46 10.95 7.97
C ILE A 40 32.79 9.65 7.47
N TYR A 41 31.48 9.51 7.71
CA TYR A 41 30.70 8.35 7.31
C TYR A 41 29.96 8.54 5.98
N ASP A 42 29.96 9.75 5.43
CA ASP A 42 29.24 10.09 4.19
C ASP A 42 29.65 9.22 2.99
N PRO A 43 30.94 8.82 2.80
CA PRO A 43 31.34 7.95 1.69
C PRO A 43 30.88 6.49 1.80
N ARG A 44 30.30 6.08 2.94
CA ARG A 44 29.87 4.69 3.15
C ARG A 44 28.68 4.36 2.23
N SER A 45 28.62 3.10 1.79
CA SER A 45 27.53 2.60 0.95
C SER A 45 26.18 2.70 1.68
N PHE A 46 25.16 3.22 1.00
CA PHE A 46 23.78 3.21 1.48
C PHE A 46 23.12 1.84 1.40
N GLY A 47 23.58 0.97 0.48
CA GLY A 47 22.97 -0.33 0.18
C GLY A 47 22.61 -1.16 1.41
N PRO A 48 23.53 -1.36 2.38
CA PRO A 48 23.26 -2.13 3.61
C PRO A 48 22.18 -1.54 4.52
N HIS A 49 21.95 -0.22 4.44
CA HIS A 49 21.05 0.52 5.33
C HIS A 49 19.72 0.88 4.66
N ARG A 50 19.59 0.62 3.35
CA ARG A 50 18.47 1.05 2.50
C ARG A 50 17.11 0.66 3.08
N ASN A 51 16.94 -0.62 3.40
CA ASN A 51 15.64 -1.10 3.88
C ASN A 51 15.31 -0.50 5.24
N SER A 52 16.24 -0.48 6.19
CA SER A 52 15.98 0.06 7.53
C SER A 52 15.63 1.54 7.48
N ILE A 53 16.40 2.35 6.73
CA ILE A 53 16.14 3.79 6.58
C ILE A 53 14.77 4.02 5.92
N TRP A 54 14.41 3.26 4.88
CA TRP A 54 13.09 3.39 4.26
C TRP A 54 11.94 2.97 5.17
N HIS A 55 12.11 1.95 6.01
CA HIS A 55 11.09 1.59 7.01
C HIS A 55 10.92 2.71 8.04
N SER A 56 12.00 3.20 8.63
CA SER A 56 11.97 4.33 9.57
C SER A 56 11.29 5.58 9.00
N LEU A 57 11.49 5.84 7.70
CA LEU A 57 10.78 6.92 7.00
C LEU A 57 9.28 6.66 6.87
N ARG A 58 8.85 5.45 6.50
CA ARG A 58 7.42 5.12 6.46
C ARG A 58 6.77 5.20 7.84
N ASP A 59 7.45 4.75 8.88
CA ASP A 59 6.95 4.81 10.25
C ASP A 59 6.80 6.26 10.75
N SER A 60 7.66 7.17 10.28
CA SER A 60 7.59 8.59 10.60
C SER A 60 6.51 9.35 9.82
N TYR A 61 6.08 8.80 8.70
CA TYR A 61 5.07 9.37 7.81
C TYR A 61 4.05 8.29 7.43
N PRO A 62 3.29 7.77 8.41
CA PRO A 62 2.34 6.71 8.13
C PRO A 62 1.24 7.27 7.21
N THR A 63 0.89 6.51 6.17
CA THR A 63 -0.34 6.77 5.42
C THR A 63 -1.49 6.73 6.41
N ARG A 64 -2.22 7.84 6.55
CA ARG A 64 -3.47 7.82 7.31
C ARG A 64 -4.47 7.00 6.51
N ALA A 65 -4.81 5.82 7.02
CA ALA A 65 -5.82 4.97 6.42
C ALA A 65 -7.11 5.76 6.16
N ASP A 66 -7.49 5.91 4.89
CA ASP A 66 -8.74 6.57 4.48
C ASP A 66 -9.61 5.59 3.68
N PRO A 67 -10.37 4.71 4.36
CA PRO A 67 -11.30 3.78 3.73
C PRO A 67 -12.31 4.47 2.80
N GLY A 68 -12.68 5.72 3.12
CA GLY A 68 -13.71 6.45 2.40
C GLY A 68 -13.29 6.87 0.99
N ARG A 69 -11.99 6.89 0.68
CA ARG A 69 -11.50 7.12 -0.68
C ARG A 69 -11.58 5.87 -1.54
N VAL A 70 -11.23 4.72 -0.97
CA VAL A 70 -11.37 3.42 -1.66
C VAL A 70 -12.84 3.13 -1.93
N GLU A 71 -13.72 3.43 -0.98
CA GLU A 71 -15.17 3.19 -1.08
C GLU A 71 -15.87 3.99 -2.20
N LYS A 72 -15.30 5.13 -2.60
CA LYS A 72 -15.81 5.96 -3.70
C LYS A 72 -15.52 5.38 -5.07
N ILE A 73 -14.58 4.45 -5.17
CA ILE A 73 -14.25 3.79 -6.45
C ILE A 73 -15.40 2.85 -6.79
N LYS A 74 -15.95 3.03 -7.99
CA LYS A 74 -16.96 2.15 -8.58
C LYS A 74 -16.37 1.43 -9.78
N MET A 75 -16.99 0.30 -10.12
CA MET A 75 -16.76 -0.37 -11.39
C MET A 75 -17.46 0.45 -12.49
N GLU A 76 -16.76 0.71 -13.58
CA GLU A 76 -17.34 1.37 -14.76
C GLU A 76 -18.06 0.32 -15.64
N GLU A 77 -18.99 0.76 -16.50
CA GLU A 77 -19.83 -0.15 -17.32
C GLU A 77 -19.02 -0.97 -18.35
N ASP A 78 -17.93 -0.42 -18.88
CA ASP A 78 -17.07 -1.05 -19.91
C ASP A 78 -15.77 -1.65 -19.35
N GLU A 79 -15.58 -1.58 -18.04
CA GLU A 79 -14.39 -2.09 -17.36
C GLU A 79 -14.48 -3.60 -17.15
N SER A 80 -13.37 -4.34 -17.38
CA SER A 80 -13.35 -5.75 -17.00
C SER A 80 -13.19 -5.91 -15.48
N VAL A 81 -13.74 -6.99 -14.90
CA VAL A 81 -13.61 -7.27 -13.46
C VAL A 81 -12.14 -7.32 -13.02
N ALA A 82 -11.25 -7.86 -13.86
CA ALA A 82 -9.83 -7.94 -13.57
C ALA A 82 -9.18 -6.53 -13.48
N GLU A 83 -9.52 -5.63 -14.39
CA GLU A 83 -9.05 -4.24 -14.36
C GLU A 83 -9.59 -3.50 -13.14
N PHE A 84 -10.89 -3.66 -12.86
CA PHE A 84 -11.56 -3.09 -11.71
C PHE A 84 -10.92 -3.54 -10.38
N VAL A 85 -10.71 -4.84 -10.20
CA VAL A 85 -10.07 -5.40 -9.00
C VAL A 85 -8.65 -4.85 -8.86
N LEU A 86 -7.87 -4.81 -9.94
CA LEU A 86 -6.51 -4.29 -9.91
C LEU A 86 -6.47 -2.79 -9.56
N LYS A 87 -7.42 -2.01 -10.08
CA LYS A 87 -7.63 -0.59 -9.73
C LYS A 87 -7.90 -0.44 -8.23
N LEU A 88 -8.79 -1.27 -7.68
CA LEU A 88 -9.14 -1.22 -6.27
C LEU A 88 -7.99 -1.68 -5.35
N GLN A 89 -7.22 -2.70 -5.74
CA GLN A 89 -6.04 -3.15 -5.00
C GLN A 89 -4.93 -2.08 -4.95
N LYS A 90 -4.73 -1.34 -6.05
CA LYS A 90 -3.79 -0.21 -6.08
C LYS A 90 -4.24 0.90 -5.14
N ALA A 91 -5.51 1.32 -5.25
CA ALA A 91 -6.07 2.34 -4.38
C ALA A 91 -6.03 1.93 -2.90
N TRP A 92 -6.30 0.66 -2.60
CA TRP A 92 -6.16 0.14 -1.24
C TRP A 92 -4.73 0.32 -0.72
N ARG A 93 -3.71 -0.06 -1.50
CA ARG A 93 -2.32 0.09 -1.07
C ARG A 93 -1.94 1.55 -0.83
N GLU A 94 -2.42 2.44 -1.68
CA GLU A 94 -2.14 3.88 -1.60
C GLU A 94 -2.81 4.54 -0.39
N GLU A 95 -4.09 4.21 -0.14
CA GLU A 95 -4.90 4.88 0.88
C GLU A 95 -4.89 4.17 2.24
N MET A 96 -4.64 2.86 2.29
CA MET A 96 -4.61 2.07 3.54
C MET A 96 -3.18 1.75 4.00
N GLY A 97 -2.17 2.01 3.18
CA GLY A 97 -0.75 1.89 3.54
C GLY A 97 -0.20 0.45 3.61
N GLY A 98 -0.98 -0.56 3.21
CA GLY A 98 -0.60 -1.97 3.23
C GLY A 98 -1.31 -2.78 2.15
N ALA A 99 -0.96 -4.05 1.97
CA ALA A 99 -1.69 -4.94 1.08
C ALA A 99 -3.07 -5.31 1.67
N TRP A 100 -4.03 -5.55 0.78
CA TRP A 100 -5.40 -5.89 1.18
C TRP A 100 -5.49 -7.24 1.90
N ASP A 101 -4.52 -8.12 1.68
CA ASP A 101 -4.48 -9.48 2.18
C ASP A 101 -3.59 -9.70 3.42
N GLU A 102 -2.98 -8.66 3.98
CA GLU A 102 -2.07 -8.75 5.12
C GLU A 102 -2.71 -9.33 6.39
N THR A 103 -4.00 -9.06 6.62
CA THR A 103 -4.73 -9.54 7.80
C THR A 103 -6.10 -10.08 7.41
N ALA A 104 -6.70 -10.92 8.25
CA ALA A 104 -8.06 -11.40 8.02
C ALA A 104 -9.07 -10.23 7.94
N SER A 105 -8.90 -9.22 8.80
CA SER A 105 -9.75 -8.03 8.82
C SER A 105 -9.62 -7.19 7.54
N SER A 106 -8.40 -6.99 7.03
CA SER A 106 -8.18 -6.27 5.78
C SER A 106 -8.79 -7.02 4.58
N GLN A 107 -8.69 -8.36 4.56
CA GLN A 107 -9.32 -9.19 3.53
C GLN A 107 -10.84 -9.05 3.55
N THR A 108 -11.45 -9.15 4.74
CA THR A 108 -12.90 -9.02 4.90
C THR A 108 -13.38 -7.63 4.47
N LEU A 109 -12.70 -6.57 4.92
CA LEU A 109 -13.05 -5.20 4.56
C LEU A 109 -12.86 -4.94 3.06
N PHE A 110 -11.79 -5.44 2.46
CA PHE A 110 -11.55 -5.31 1.03
C PHE A 110 -12.65 -6.01 0.22
N ARG A 111 -13.02 -7.26 0.55
CA ARG A 111 -14.12 -7.97 -0.11
C ARG A 111 -15.44 -7.20 -0.03
N MET A 112 -15.72 -6.59 1.13
CA MET A 112 -16.90 -5.75 1.30
C MET A 112 -16.87 -4.51 0.39
N MET A 113 -15.71 -3.85 0.26
CA MET A 113 -15.54 -2.72 -0.65
C MET A 113 -15.68 -3.12 -2.11
N VAL A 114 -15.09 -4.25 -2.52
CA VAL A 114 -15.23 -4.80 -3.87
C VAL A 114 -16.71 -4.99 -4.19
N LYS A 115 -17.46 -5.68 -3.33
CA LYS A 115 -18.90 -5.87 -3.53
C LYS A 115 -19.64 -4.53 -3.63
N LYS A 116 -19.41 -3.59 -2.70
CA LYS A 116 -20.09 -2.28 -2.67
C LYS A 116 -19.81 -1.41 -3.90
N ALA A 117 -18.73 -1.69 -4.61
CA ALA A 117 -18.30 -0.96 -5.79
C ALA A 117 -18.89 -1.49 -7.10
N LEU A 118 -19.55 -2.65 -7.08
CA LEU A 118 -20.26 -3.24 -8.23
C LEU A 118 -21.63 -2.58 -8.47
N PRO A 119 -22.25 -2.76 -9.64
CA PRO A 119 -23.64 -2.35 -9.89
C PRO A 119 -24.62 -2.94 -8.88
N MET A 120 -25.74 -2.25 -8.64
CA MET A 120 -26.70 -2.64 -7.59
C MET A 120 -27.34 -4.00 -7.88
N GLU A 121 -27.67 -4.32 -9.14
CA GLU A 121 -28.23 -5.64 -9.48
C GLU A 121 -27.25 -6.78 -9.17
N VAL A 122 -25.95 -6.56 -9.44
CA VAL A 122 -24.89 -7.54 -9.14
C VAL A 122 -24.72 -7.70 -7.63
N GLN A 123 -24.81 -6.61 -6.87
CA GLN A 123 -24.74 -6.66 -5.40
C GLN A 123 -25.87 -7.53 -4.81
N ASP A 124 -27.09 -7.35 -5.28
CA ASP A 124 -28.27 -8.10 -4.82
C ASP A 124 -28.13 -9.59 -5.11
N GLN A 125 -27.60 -9.95 -6.29
CA GLN A 125 -27.32 -11.35 -6.63
C GLN A 125 -26.24 -11.95 -5.73
N LEU A 126 -25.17 -11.20 -5.46
CA LEU A 126 -24.07 -11.63 -4.58
C LEU A 126 -24.52 -11.81 -3.12
N ASP A 127 -25.53 -11.07 -2.66
CA ASP A 127 -26.09 -11.26 -1.31
C ASP A 127 -26.79 -12.60 -1.11
N THR A 128 -27.21 -13.26 -2.19
CA THR A 128 -27.78 -14.62 -2.12
C THR A 128 -26.71 -15.71 -1.94
N VAL A 129 -25.43 -15.38 -2.15
CA VAL A 129 -24.32 -16.34 -2.08
C VAL A 129 -23.90 -16.56 -0.63
N VAL A 130 -24.25 -17.73 -0.09
CA VAL A 130 -23.87 -18.12 1.28
C VAL A 130 -22.35 -18.18 1.43
N GLY A 131 -21.83 -17.46 2.42
CA GLY A 131 -20.41 -17.51 2.79
C GLY A 131 -19.48 -16.76 1.84
N LEU A 132 -19.99 -15.93 0.93
CA LEU A 132 -19.19 -15.19 -0.06
C LEU A 132 -17.96 -14.49 0.55
N SER A 133 -18.13 -13.79 1.67
CA SER A 133 -17.06 -13.03 2.34
C SER A 133 -15.97 -13.91 2.99
N THR A 134 -16.25 -15.20 3.21
CA THR A 134 -15.33 -16.17 3.81
C THR A 134 -14.63 -17.07 2.79
N MET A 135 -15.05 -17.00 1.51
CA MET A 135 -14.44 -17.80 0.45
C MET A 135 -12.98 -17.39 0.20
N ALA A 136 -12.19 -18.35 -0.30
CA ALA A 136 -10.86 -18.06 -0.81
C ALA A 136 -10.94 -17.04 -1.96
N TRP A 137 -9.92 -16.20 -2.09
CA TRP A 137 -9.92 -15.11 -3.09
C TRP A 137 -10.24 -15.57 -4.53
N PRO A 138 -9.64 -16.64 -5.07
CA PRO A 138 -9.96 -17.08 -6.43
C PRO A 138 -11.43 -17.45 -6.62
N THR A 139 -12.06 -18.04 -5.58
CA THR A 139 -13.48 -18.41 -5.63
C THR A 139 -14.38 -17.19 -5.52
N PHE A 140 -14.02 -16.23 -4.66
CA PHE A 140 -14.71 -14.94 -4.54
C PHE A 140 -14.66 -14.16 -5.86
N GLU A 141 -13.48 -14.05 -6.47
CA GLU A 141 -13.27 -13.37 -7.75
C GLU A 141 -14.05 -14.04 -8.89
N ALA A 142 -14.01 -15.37 -8.98
CA ALA A 142 -14.80 -16.11 -9.98
C ALA A 142 -16.31 -15.89 -9.84
N LYS A 143 -16.82 -15.72 -8.61
CA LYS A 143 -18.24 -15.38 -8.39
C LYS A 143 -18.57 -13.97 -8.86
N ILE A 144 -17.70 -12.99 -8.60
CA ILE A 144 -17.89 -11.63 -9.10
C ILE A 144 -17.92 -11.65 -10.63
N ILE A 145 -16.93 -12.27 -11.27
CA ILE A 145 -16.88 -12.39 -12.75
C ILE A 145 -18.19 -12.96 -13.28
N HIS A 146 -18.65 -14.08 -12.71
CA HIS A 146 -19.88 -14.72 -13.14
C HIS A 146 -21.12 -13.80 -13.06
N TYR A 147 -21.31 -13.09 -11.95
CA TYR A 147 -22.50 -12.24 -11.78
C TYR A 147 -22.41 -10.91 -12.54
N VAL A 148 -21.20 -10.40 -12.78
CA VAL A 148 -21.00 -9.24 -13.65
C VAL A 148 -21.25 -9.60 -15.11
N GLU A 149 -20.82 -10.77 -15.58
CA GLU A 149 -21.05 -11.22 -16.97
C GLU A 149 -22.51 -11.57 -17.26
N LEU A 150 -23.31 -11.87 -16.22
CA LEU A 150 -24.75 -12.13 -16.34
C LEU A 150 -25.60 -10.86 -16.36
N HIS A 151 -25.01 -9.72 -15.99
CA HIS A 151 -25.64 -8.41 -15.98
C HIS A 151 -25.47 -7.73 -17.34
#